data_AF-A0A962X6W1-F1
#
_entry.id   AF-A0A962X6W1-F1
#
_cell.length_a   1.000
_cell.length_b   1.000
_cell.length_c   1.000
_cell.angle_alpha   90.00
_cell.angle_beta   90.00
_cell.angle_gamma   90.00
#
_symmetry.space_group_name_H-M   'P 1'
#
loop_
_entity.id
_entity.type
_entity.pdbx_description
1 polymer ?
#
loop_
_entity_poly.entity_id
_entity_poly.type
_entity_poly.pdbx_seq_one_letter_code
_entity_poly.pdbx_strand_id
1 'polypeptide(L)'
;MQVDGFEVQDQRIDIHCSSIFEEALCPHCLKKRQVVNQTYVRQFRDLPITGKEVYLHLSQQQFYCSDCDRHFNEGFHFVDSKRTMTRC
;
A
#
# COMPACT_ATOMS: atom_id res chain seq x y z
N MET A 1 3.55 -1.32 -7.95
CA MET A 1 2.34 -0.51 -7.75
C MET A 1 1.89 -0.03 -9.12
N GLN A 2 0.59 -0.03 -9.36
CA GLN A 2 -0.04 0.62 -10.50
C GLN A 2 -1.06 1.65 -9.99
N VAL A 3 -1.31 2.67 -10.79
CA VAL A 3 -2.38 3.65 -10.53
C VAL A 3 -3.63 3.16 -11.23
N ASP A 4 -4.68 2.90 -10.46
CA ASP A 4 -5.95 2.41 -10.97
C ASP A 4 -6.81 3.57 -11.51
N GLY A 5 -6.68 4.76 -10.89
CA GLY A 5 -7.41 5.95 -11.28
C GLY A 5 -7.16 7.12 -10.34
N PHE A 6 -7.73 8.28 -10.68
CA PHE A 6 -7.70 9.46 -9.84
C PHE A 6 -9.01 10.23 -9.94
N GLU A 7 -9.40 10.87 -8.85
CA GLU A 7 -10.55 11.76 -8.75
C GLU A 7 -10.07 13.15 -8.32
N VAL A 8 -10.47 14.17 -9.07
CA VAL A 8 -10.13 15.56 -8.76
C VAL A 8 -11.37 16.27 -8.25
N GLN A 9 -11.27 16.78 -7.03
CA GLN A 9 -12.24 17.67 -6.40
C GLN A 9 -11.63 19.09 -6.30
N ASP A 10 -12.41 20.06 -5.84
CA ASP A 10 -11.98 21.47 -5.81
C ASP A 10 -10.68 21.67 -5.00
N GLN A 11 -10.59 21.09 -3.81
CA GLN A 11 -9.44 21.24 -2.90
C GLN A 11 -8.67 19.93 -2.65
N ARG A 12 -9.11 18.83 -3.26
CA ARG A 12 -8.63 17.49 -2.96
C ARG A 12 -8.40 16.69 -4.25
N ILE A 13 -7.33 15.90 -4.27
CA ILE A 13 -7.07 14.91 -5.30
C ILE A 13 -6.98 13.56 -4.60
N ASP A 14 -7.82 12.61 -4.99
CA ASP A 14 -7.79 11.23 -4.53
C ASP A 14 -7.18 10.36 -5.62
N ILE A 15 -6.09 9.67 -5.30
CA ILE A 15 -5.37 8.79 -6.23
C ILE A 15 -5.51 7.37 -5.71
N HIS A 16 -6.05 6.49 -6.54
CA HIS A 16 -6.23 5.07 -6.21
C HIS A 16 -5.09 4.25 -6.81
N CYS A 17 -4.41 3.51 -5.94
CA CYS A 17 -3.28 2.68 -6.29
C CYS A 17 -3.47 1.26 -5.78
N SER A 18 -3.06 0.28 -6.59
CA SER A 18 -3.05 -1.13 -6.21
C SER A 18 -1.64 -1.70 -6.35
N SER A 19 -1.38 -2.78 -5.60
CA SER A 19 -0.19 -3.56 -5.91
C SER A 19 -0.36 -4.32 -7.21
N ILE A 20 0.73 -4.40 -7.97
CA ILE A 20 0.85 -5.27 -9.14
C ILE A 20 1.40 -6.65 -8.75
N PHE A 21 1.88 -6.79 -7.52
CA PHE A 21 2.53 -8.01 -7.08
C PHE A 21 1.49 -8.92 -6.46
N GLU A 22 1.30 -10.08 -7.08
CA GLU A 22 0.47 -11.18 -6.55
C GLU A 22 1.26 -12.03 -5.53
N GLU A 23 2.55 -11.78 -5.38
CA GLU A 23 3.45 -12.50 -4.49
C GLU A 23 4.29 -11.56 -3.63
N ALA A 24 4.46 -11.91 -2.35
CA ALA A 24 5.32 -11.20 -1.42
C ALA A 24 6.29 -12.15 -0.69
N LEU A 25 7.48 -11.64 -0.38
CA LEU A 25 8.45 -12.37 0.43
C LEU A 25 8.15 -12.16 1.91
N CYS A 26 8.10 -13.25 2.67
CA CYS A 26 7.97 -13.17 4.12
C CYS A 26 9.21 -12.47 4.71
N PRO A 27 9.07 -11.41 5.52
CA PRO A 27 10.22 -10.69 6.08
C PRO A 27 11.03 -11.52 7.09
N HIS A 28 10.49 -12.66 7.55
CA HIS A 28 11.18 -13.55 8.50
C HIS A 28 11.92 -14.70 7.82
N CYS A 29 11.25 -15.46 6.94
CA CYS A 29 11.84 -16.64 6.31
C CYS A 29 12.23 -16.44 4.85
N LEU A 30 11.96 -15.25 4.27
CA LEU A 30 12.22 -14.89 2.88
C LEU A 30 11.59 -15.83 1.85
N LYS A 31 10.63 -16.68 2.26
CA LYS A 31 9.86 -17.52 1.36
C LYS A 31 8.77 -16.70 0.69
N LYS A 32 8.55 -16.99 -0.60
CA LYS A 32 7.46 -16.43 -1.38
C LYS A 32 6.11 -16.90 -0.85
N ARG A 33 5.17 -15.96 -0.77
CA ARG A 33 3.77 -16.20 -0.45
C ARG A 33 2.90 -15.58 -1.52
N GLN A 34 2.02 -16.41 -2.07
CA GLN A 34 0.97 -16.01 -3.01
C GLN A 34 -0.41 -16.03 -2.35
N VAL A 35 -0.52 -16.56 -1.13
CA VAL A 35 -1.80 -16.66 -0.42
C VAL A 35 -2.11 -15.32 0.25
N VAL A 36 -2.98 -14.56 -0.40
CA VAL A 36 -3.57 -13.34 0.13
C VAL A 36 -4.64 -13.74 1.14
N ASN A 37 -4.46 -13.31 2.39
CA ASN A 37 -5.42 -13.57 3.46
C ASN A 37 -6.53 -12.51 3.45
N GLN A 38 -6.12 -11.24 3.34
CA GLN A 38 -7.01 -10.08 3.37
C GLN A 38 -6.42 -8.94 2.54
N THR A 39 -7.28 -8.09 1.98
CA THR A 39 -6.87 -6.85 1.31
C THR A 39 -7.49 -5.68 2.05
N TYR A 40 -6.70 -4.65 2.34
CA TYR A 40 -7.17 -3.43 3.00
C TYR A 40 -6.70 -2.20 2.25
N VAL A 41 -7.53 -1.16 2.25
CA VAL A 41 -7.20 0.13 1.66
C VAL A 41 -6.61 1.01 2.74
N ARG A 42 -5.37 1.44 2.56
CA ARG A 42 -4.69 2.39 3.43
C ARG A 42 -4.70 3.76 2.76
N GLN A 43 -5.26 4.75 3.45
CA GLN A 43 -5.22 6.15 3.02
C GLN A 43 -4.00 6.84 3.65
N PHE A 44 -3.23 7.57 2.86
CA PHE A 44 -2.18 8.45 3.36
C PHE A 44 -2.13 9.75 2.56
N ARG A 45 -1.68 10.82 3.22
CA ARG A 45 -1.56 12.13 2.60
C ARG A 45 -0.20 12.25 1.93
N ASP A 46 -0.19 12.70 0.68
CA ASP A 46 1.03 12.96 -0.06
C ASP A 46 1.37 14.46 -0.05
N LEU A 47 2.51 14.84 -0.66
CA LEU A 47 2.82 16.24 -0.89
C LEU A 47 1.66 16.92 -1.64
N PRO A 48 1.26 18.13 -1.21
CA PRO A 48 0.25 18.90 -1.92
C PRO A 48 0.77 19.26 -3.32
N ILE A 49 0.04 18.85 -4.36
CA ILE A 49 0.32 19.22 -5.74
C ILE A 49 -0.54 20.45 -6.05
N THR A 50 0.12 21.56 -6.42
CA THR A 50 -0.55 22.81 -6.83
C THR A 50 -1.50 23.38 -5.76
N GLY A 51 -1.16 23.21 -4.48
CA GLY A 51 -1.94 23.73 -3.35
C GLY A 51 -3.20 22.91 -2.99
N LYS A 52 -3.46 21.79 -3.67
CA LYS A 52 -4.55 20.87 -3.33
C LYS A 52 -4.05 19.74 -2.43
N GLU A 53 -4.90 19.28 -1.52
CA GLU A 53 -4.58 18.12 -0.67
C GLU A 53 -4.62 16.84 -1.50
N VAL A 54 -3.51 16.10 -1.53
CA VAL A 54 -3.43 14.83 -2.26
C VAL A 54 -3.55 13.68 -1.25
N TYR A 55 -4.51 12.79 -1.48
CA TYR A 55 -4.68 11.56 -0.74
C TYR A 55 -4.45 10.37 -1.65
N LEU A 56 -3.61 9.45 -1.21
CA LEU A 56 -3.33 8.19 -1.87
C LEU A 56 -4.10 7.09 -1.14
N HIS A 57 -4.95 6.37 -1.88
CA HIS A 57 -5.65 5.17 -1.44
C HIS A 57 -4.90 3.95 -1.98
N LEU A 58 -4.12 3.30 -1.11
CA LEU A 58 -3.35 2.12 -1.49
C LEU A 58 -4.04 0.84 -1.05
N SER A 59 -4.45 0.01 -2.00
CA SER A 59 -4.85 -1.36 -1.72
C SER A 59 -3.63 -2.21 -1.40
N GLN A 60 -3.49 -2.58 -0.13
CA GLN A 60 -2.40 -3.38 0.41
C GLN A 60 -2.90 -4.77 0.77
N GLN A 61 -2.14 -5.78 0.36
CA GLN A 61 -2.45 -7.18 0.65
C GLN A 61 -1.77 -7.60 1.96
N GLN A 62 -2.50 -8.34 2.79
CA GLN A 62 -1.97 -9.08 3.92
C GLN A 62 -1.77 -10.53 3.50
N PHE A 63 -0.55 -11.00 3.68
CA PHE A 63 -0.16 -12.38 3.42
C PHE A 63 -0.06 -13.15 4.73
N TYR A 64 -0.43 -14.43 4.68
CA TYR A 64 -0.20 -15.36 5.77
C TYR A 64 1.01 -16.26 5.44
N CYS A 65 1.94 -16.36 6.38
CA CYS A 65 3.10 -17.24 6.27
C CYS A 65 2.87 -18.50 7.10
N SER A 66 2.58 -19.63 6.44
CA SER A 66 2.40 -20.93 7.09
C SER A 66 3.67 -21.43 7.79
N ASP A 67 4.85 -21.19 7.22
CA ASP A 67 6.13 -21.61 7.83
C ASP A 67 6.48 -20.84 9.11
N CYS A 68 5.98 -19.61 9.27
CA CYS A 68 6.25 -18.78 10.45
C CYS A 68 5.05 -18.62 11.36
N ASP A 69 3.88 -19.14 10.96
CA ASP A 69 2.57 -18.96 11.59
C ASP A 69 2.28 -17.48 11.90
N ARG A 70 2.50 -16.61 10.90
CA ARG A 70 2.43 -15.14 11.06
C ARG A 70 1.81 -14.45 9.87
N HIS A 71 1.06 -13.40 10.15
CA HIS A 71 0.57 -12.45 9.14
C HIS A 71 1.59 -11.35 8.91
N PHE A 72 1.79 -10.98 7.66
CA PHE A 72 2.59 -9.81 7.30
C PHE A 72 1.92 -9.07 6.16
N ASN A 73 2.14 -7.77 6.14
CA ASN A 73 1.59 -6.91 5.13
C ASN A 73 2.60 -6.74 4.00
N GLU A 74 2.11 -6.56 2.78
CA GLU A 74 2.96 -6.25 1.64
C GLU A 74 3.78 -4.98 1.89
N GLY A 75 5.10 -5.05 1.83
CA GLY A 75 5.94 -3.88 2.06
C GLY A 75 6.03 -3.00 0.82
N PHE A 76 5.52 -1.77 0.89
CA PHE A 76 5.78 -0.76 -0.14
C PHE A 76 6.96 0.10 0.26
N HIS A 77 8.04 0.07 -0.53
CA HIS A 77 9.30 0.76 -0.18
C HIS A 77 9.17 2.29 -0.07
N PHE A 78 8.10 2.86 -0.64
CA PHE A 78 7.77 4.29 -0.60
C PHE A 78 6.82 4.69 0.54
N VAL A 79 6.20 3.72 1.23
CA VAL A 79 5.32 3.97 2.37
C VAL A 79 5.90 3.31 3.61
N ASP A 80 6.29 4.12 4.60
CA ASP A 80 6.71 3.56 5.87
C ASP A 80 5.52 2.85 6.53
N SER A 81 5.69 1.58 6.88
CA SER A 81 4.63 0.73 7.46
C SER A 81 4.09 1.28 8.79
N LYS A 82 4.83 2.21 9.41
CA LYS A 82 4.47 2.85 10.69
C LYS A 82 4.06 4.32 10.59
N ARG A 83 4.07 4.95 9.40
CA ARG A 83 3.76 6.39 9.25
C ARG A 83 2.62 6.65 8.27
N THR A 84 1.85 7.70 8.53
CA THR A 84 0.73 8.17 7.69
C THR A 84 1.17 9.14 6.57
N MET A 85 2.49 9.28 6.35
CA MET A 85 3.12 10.13 5.33
C MET A 85 4.17 9.36 4.54
N THR A 86 4.27 9.65 3.25
CA THR A 86 5.35 9.25 2.34
C THR A 86 6.71 9.77 2.83
N ARG A 87 7.79 8.98 2.66
CA ARG A 87 9.15 9.43 2.99
C ARG A 87 9.59 10.44 1.93
N CYS A 88 9.60 11.71 2.30
CA CYS A 88 10.29 12.78 1.58
C CYS A 88 11.78 12.75 1.90
#